data_AF-B0XHR3-F1
#
_entry.id   AF-B0XHR3-F1
#
_cell.length_a   1.000
_cell.length_b   1.000
_cell.length_c   1.000
_cell.angle_alpha   90.00
_cell.angle_beta   90.00
_cell.angle_gamma   90.00
#
_symmetry.space_group_name_H-M   'P 1'
#
loop_
_entity.id
_entity.type
_entity.pdbx_description
1 polymer ?
#
loop_
_entity_poly.entity_id
_entity_poly.type
_entity_poly.pdbx_seq_one_letter_code
_entity_poly.pdbx_strand_id
1 'polypeptide(L)' 'MSNFLLYYFIIAIFIFGCIVFISTRKHLLCTLLSLEFIVLILFILLFFILNFINYEGYFRMFF' A
#
# COMPACT_ATOMS: atom_id res chain seq x y z
N MET A 1 16.81 -6.48 -11.33
CA MET A 1 17.37 -6.02 -10.04
C MET A 1 16.58 -4.84 -9.46
N SER A 2 16.30 -3.80 -10.25
CA SER A 2 15.53 -2.61 -9.82
C SER A 2 14.13 -2.93 -9.28
N ASN A 3 13.39 -3.84 -9.91
CA ASN A 3 12.02 -4.16 -9.49
C ASN A 3 11.97 -4.78 -8.08
N PHE A 4 12.96 -5.61 -7.72
CA PHE A 4 13.05 -6.18 -6.36
C PHE A 4 13.27 -5.10 -5.29
N LEU A 5 14.15 -4.12 -5.54
CA LEU A 5 14.34 -2.97 -4.65
C LEU A 5 13.03 -2.19 -4.44
N LEU A 6 12.23 -2.04 -5.49
CA LEU A 6 10.94 -1.36 -5.45
C LEU A 6 9.93 -2.11 -4.57
N TYR A 7 9.85 -3.44 -4.69
CA TYR A 7 9.02 -4.28 -3.80
C TYR A 7 9.45 -4.17 -2.33
N TYR A 8 10.75 -4.24 -2.05
CA TYR A 8 11.26 -4.08 -0.69
C TYR A 8 10.93 -2.70 -0.10
N PHE A 9 11.03 -1.65 -0.91
CA PHE A 9 10.68 -0.29 -0.49
C PHE A 9 9.19 -0.15 -0.16
N ILE A 10 8.30 -0.71 -0.98
CA ILE A 10 6.84 -0.70 -0.74
C ILE A 10 6.50 -1.46 0.55
N ILE A 11 7.14 -2.61 0.79
CA ILE A 11 6.95 -3.38 2.02
C ILE A 11 7.44 -2.60 3.25
N ALA A 12 8.58 -1.89 3.15
CA ALA A 12 9.06 -1.04 4.23
C ALA A 12 8.04 0.07 4.56
N ILE A 13 7.48 0.74 3.54
CA ILE A 13 6.46 1.78 3.72
C ILE A 13 5.18 1.21 4.37
N PHE A 14 4.77 -0.01 4.00
CA PHE A 14 3.65 -0.70 4.64
C PHE A 14 3.89 -0.91 6.14
N ILE A 15 5.08 -1.39 6.51
CA ILE A 15 5.45 -1.61 7.91
C ILE A 15 5.44 -0.28 8.70
N PHE A 16 6.00 0.79 8.14
CA PHE A 16 5.94 2.11 8.77
C PHE A 16 4.50 2.63 8.91
N GLY A 17 3.64 2.43 7.90
CA GLY A 17 2.21 2.75 7.98
C GLY A 17 1.49 2.03 9.11
N CYS A 18 1.77 0.73 9.29
CA CYS A 18 1.24 -0.05 10.41
C CYS A 18 1.73 0.43 11.77
N ILE A 19 3.01 0.80 11.89
CA ILE A 19 3.57 1.36 13.13
C ILE A 19 2.87 2.68 13.49
N VAL A 20 2.65 3.55 12.49
CA VAL A 20 1.93 4.82 12.68
C VAL A 20 0.50 4.57 13.15
N PHE A 21 -0.21 3.61 12.53
CA PHE A 21 -1.57 3.24 12.94
C PHE A 21 -1.66 2.75 14.39
N ILE A 22 -0.70 1.93 14.84
CA ILE A 22 -0.64 1.45 16.23
C ILE A 22 -0.35 2.59 17.21
N SER A 23 0.43 3.59 16.79
CA SER A 23 0.84 4.72 17.64
C SER A 23 -0.24 5.79 17.86
N THR A 24 -1.22 5.89 16.97
CA THR A 24 -2.28 6.92 17.05
C THR A 24 -3.40 6.52 18.02
N ARG A 25 -3.30 6.93 19.29
CA ARG A 25 -4.29 6.61 20.36
C ARG A 25 -5.31 7.74 20.64
N LYS A 26 -4.96 8.97 20.26
CA LYS A 26 -5.63 10.27 20.54
C LYS A 26 -6.85 10.63 19.69
N HIS A 27 -6.59 10.74 18.40
CA HIS A 27 -7.43 11.50 17.47
C HIS A 27 -7.98 10.56 16.41
N LEU A 28 -9.31 10.41 16.38
CA LEU A 28 -10.02 9.55 15.43
C LEU A 28 -9.74 9.94 13.96
N LEU A 29 -9.51 11.22 13.70
CA LEU A 29 -9.14 11.69 12.36
C LEU A 29 -7.74 11.20 11.93
N CYS A 30 -6.78 11.14 12.87
CA CYS A 30 -5.46 10.58 12.59
C CYS A 30 -5.50 9.06 12.39
N THR A 31 -6.41 8.35 13.07
CA THR A 31 -6.61 6.90 12.83
C THR A 31 -7.24 6.64 11.47
N LEU A 32 -8.19 7.48 11.02
CA LEU A 32 -8.78 7.37 9.69
C LEU A 32 -7.73 7.64 8.60
N LEU A 33 -6.95 8.72 8.74
CA LEU A 33 -5.93 9.09 7.76
C LEU A 33 -4.80 8.03 7.65
N SER A 34 -4.39 7.43 8.77
CA SER A 34 -3.42 6.32 8.75
C SER A 34 -4.00 5.05 8.13
N LEU A 35 -5.32 4.81 8.27
CA LEU A 35 -5.99 3.68 7.65
C LEU A 35 -6.15 3.89 6.14
N GLU A 36 -6.50 5.09 5.68
CA GLU A 36 -6.51 5.45 4.25
C GLU A 36 -5.12 5.28 3.63
N PHE A 37 -4.06 5.67 4.34
CA PHE A 37 -2.68 5.45 3.89
C PHE A 37 -2.34 3.96 3.72
N ILE A 38 -2.76 3.10 4.66
CA ILE A 38 -2.57 1.64 4.58
C ILE A 38 -3.32 1.06 3.37
N VAL A 39 -4.55 1.51 3.11
CA VAL A 39 -5.36 1.07 1.95
C VAL A 39 -4.69 1.48 0.63
N LEU A 40 -4.12 2.68 0.54
CA LEU A 40 -3.39 3.14 -0.65
C LEU A 40 -2.16 2.27 -0.94
N ILE A 41 -1.39 1.89 0.09
CA ILE A 41 -0.21 1.03 -0.08
C ILE A 41 -0.62 -0.37 -0.55
N LEU A 42 -1.71 -0.92 0.00
CA LEU A 42 -2.28 -2.20 -0.43
C LEU A 42 -2.74 -2.14 -1.90
N PHE A 43 -3.34 -1.03 -2.33
CA PHE A 43 -3.73 -0.84 -3.73
C PHE A 43 -2.52 -0.82 -4.67
N ILE A 44 -1.44 -0.13 -4.29
CA ILE A 44 -0.19 -0.09 -5.06
C ILE A 44 0.46 -1.48 -5.12
N LEU A 45 0.42 -2.24 -4.02
CA LEU A 45 0.92 -3.62 -3.99
C LEU A 45 0.13 -4.52 -4.95
N LEU A 46 -1.21 -4.40 -4.94
CA LEU A 46 -2.09 -5.14 -5.85
C LEU A 46 -1.78 -4.82 -7.32
N PHE A 47 -1.55 -3.54 -7.65
CA PHE A 47 -1.15 -3.12 -8.99
C PHE A 47 0.15 -3.77 -9.43
N PHE A 48 1.15 -3.75 -8.56
CA PHE A 48 2.43 -4.37 -8.85
C PHE A 48 2.33 -5.89 -9.06
N ILE A 49 1.49 -6.57 -8.27
CA ILE A 49 1.24 -8.01 -8.44
C ILE A 49 0.55 -8.29 -9.79
N LEU A 50 -0.48 -7.52 -10.16
CA LEU A 50 -1.18 -7.72 -11.42
C LEU A 50 -0.29 -7.44 -12.63
N ASN A 51 0.57 -6.42 -12.57
CA ASN A 51 1.58 -6.18 -13.62
C ASN A 51 2.58 -7.33 -13.73
N PHE A 52 2.98 -7.95 -12.61
CA PHE A 52 3.89 -9.11 -12.66
C PHE A 52 3.28 -10.31 -13.40
N ILE A 53 1.96 -10.49 -13.30
CA ILE A 53 1.22 -11.56 -13.99
C ILE A 53 0.71 -11.09 -15.38
N ASN A 54 1.12 -9.89 -15.84
CA ASN A 54 0.69 -9.27 -17.10
C ASN A 54 -0.84 -9.10 -17.22
N TYR A 55 -1.53 -8.92 -16.10
CA TYR A 55 -2.97 -8.73 -16.00
C TYR A 55 -3.35 -7.24 -15.85
N GLU A 56 -2.62 -6.36 -16.54
CA GLU A 56 -2.82 -4.90 -16.51
C GLU A 56 -4.26 -4.49 -16.87
N GLY A 57 -4.94 -5.28 -17.69
CA GLY A 57 -6.33 -5.04 -18.11
C GLY A 57 -7.37 -5.16 -17.00
N TYR A 58 -7.10 -5.94 -15.94
CA TYR A 58 -8.02 -6.07 -14.80
C TYR A 58 -8.11 -4.78 -13.99
N PHE A 59 -7.03 -3.98 -13.97
CA PHE A 59 -7.00 -2.70 -13.29
C PHE A 59 -7.88 -1.65 -13.99
N ARG A 60 -8.06 -1.74 -15.32
CA ARG A 60 -8.95 -0.84 -16.08
C ARG A 60 -10.43 -1.11 -15.87
N MET A 61 -10.81 -2.25 -15.27
CA MET A 61 -12.22 -2.56 -14.97
C MET A 61 -12.66 -2.06 -13.59
N PHE A 62 -11.71 -1.75 -12.70
CA PHE A 62 -12.01 -1.39 -11.31
C PHE A 62 -11.96 0.13 -11.05
N PHE A 63 -11.50 0.93 -12.02
CA PHE A 63 -11.47 2.39 -11.98
C PHE A 63 -12.46 2.96 -13.01
#